data_AF-A0A925T6C0-F1
#
_entry.id   AF-A0A925T6C0-F1
#
_cell.length_a   1.000
_cell.length_b   1.000
_cell.length_c   1.000
_cell.angle_alpha   90.00
_cell.angle_beta   90.00
_cell.angle_gamma   90.00
#
_symmetry.space_group_name_H-M   'P 1'
#
loop_
_entity.id
_entity.type
_entity.pdbx_description
1 polymer ?
#
loop_
_entity_poly.entity_id
_entity_poly.type
_entity_poly.pdbx_seq_one_letter_code
_entity_poly.pdbx_strand_id
1 'polypeptide(L)'
;MKKLYLLLVLFVVTLTSCTKEVIVPVGDDVYTWMQTHDKGTVAYVDYYTGNYIVETFRGFSVVEPLDGIAPHENDLEYAYFGSRGAQSTYNYTGDYFTSINVVATRLSWSEAIYLIDQLSY
;
A
#
# COMPACT_ATOMS: atom_id res chain seq x y z
N MET A 1 -47.19 -13.42 -8.73
CA MET A 1 -46.22 -12.30 -8.62
C MET A 1 -45.46 -12.24 -7.29
N LYS A 2 -45.87 -12.93 -6.19
CA LYS A 2 -45.14 -12.93 -4.91
C LYS A 2 -43.77 -13.65 -4.91
N LYS A 3 -43.56 -14.63 -5.81
CA LYS A 3 -42.31 -15.42 -5.90
C LYS A 3 -41.11 -14.63 -6.45
N LEU A 4 -41.36 -13.57 -7.24
CA LEU A 4 -40.29 -12.76 -7.84
C LEU A 4 -39.62 -11.85 -6.81
N TYR A 5 -40.41 -11.32 -5.86
CA TYR A 5 -39.90 -10.46 -4.78
C TYR A 5 -38.93 -11.19 -3.85
N LEU A 6 -39.18 -12.47 -3.58
CA LEU A 6 -38.31 -13.30 -2.75
C LEU A 6 -36.92 -13.52 -3.37
N LEU A 7 -36.87 -13.67 -4.70
CA LEU A 7 -35.63 -13.83 -5.45
C LEU A 7 -34.82 -12.53 -5.51
N LEU A 8 -35.51 -11.39 -5.60
CA LEU A 8 -34.88 -10.07 -5.61
C LEU A 8 -34.25 -9.72 -4.25
N VAL A 9 -34.92 -10.06 -3.15
CA VAL A 9 -34.38 -9.87 -1.79
C VAL A 9 -33.15 -10.75 -1.55
N LEU A 10 -33.17 -12.01 -2.03
CA LEU A 10 -32.02 -12.91 -1.90
C LEU A 10 -30.78 -12.38 -2.64
N PHE A 11 -30.97 -11.80 -3.84
CA PHE A 11 -29.89 -11.27 -4.66
C PHE A 11 -29.24 -10.02 -4.05
N VAL A 12 -30.04 -9.17 -3.40
CA VAL A 12 -29.54 -7.97 -2.70
C VAL A 12 -28.68 -8.36 -1.49
N VAL A 13 -29.07 -9.38 -0.72
CA VAL A 13 -28.31 -9.83 0.46
C VAL A 13 -26.96 -10.47 0.08
N THR A 14 -26.88 -11.18 -1.06
CA THR A 14 -25.62 -11.77 -1.52
C THR A 14 -24.63 -10.72 -2.07
N LEU A 15 -25.11 -9.59 -2.58
CA LEU A 15 -24.27 -8.54 -3.14
C LEU A 15 -23.72 -7.56 -2.10
N THR A 16 -24.31 -7.49 -0.90
CA THR A 16 -23.81 -6.65 0.21
C THR A 16 -22.72 -7.32 1.06
N SER A 17 -22.37 -8.58 0.78
CA SER A 17 -21.36 -9.31 1.56
C SER A 17 -19.90 -9.03 1.16
N CYS A 18 -19.67 -8.18 0.16
CA CYS A 18 -18.33 -7.65 -0.11
C CYS A 18 -18.05 -6.47 0.82
N THR A 19 -17.85 -6.75 2.10
CA THR A 19 -17.16 -5.80 2.98
C THR A 19 -15.67 -5.96 2.74
N LYS A 20 -14.97 -4.88 2.38
CA LYS A 20 -13.51 -4.85 2.43
C LYS A 20 -13.13 -5.02 3.90
N GLU A 21 -12.79 -6.25 4.28
CA GLU A 21 -12.27 -6.52 5.60
C GLU A 21 -10.92 -5.79 5.69
N VAL A 22 -10.87 -4.75 6.51
CA VAL A 22 -9.60 -4.19 6.93
C VAL A 22 -9.08 -5.19 7.94
N ILE A 23 -8.35 -6.20 7.44
CA ILE A 23 -7.55 -7.08 8.26
C ILE A 23 -6.46 -6.17 8.85
N VAL A 24 -6.74 -5.59 10.01
CA VAL A 24 -5.70 -5.04 10.88
C VAL A 24 -5.11 -6.28 11.54
N PRO A 25 -3.89 -6.71 11.17
CA PRO A 25 -3.39 -7.97 11.67
C PRO A 25 -3.06 -7.82 13.14
N VAL A 26 -3.94 -8.37 13.98
CA VAL A 26 -3.61 -8.66 15.36
C VAL A 26 -2.63 -9.84 15.33
N GLY A 27 -1.35 -9.52 15.11
CA GLY A 27 -0.25 -10.48 15.17
C GLY A 27 0.08 -11.20 13.86
N ASP A 28 0.31 -10.47 12.78
CA ASP A 28 1.00 -11.08 11.64
C ASP A 28 2.44 -11.40 12.04
N ASP A 29 2.77 -12.69 11.98
CA ASP A 29 4.16 -13.14 11.97
C ASP A 29 4.89 -12.42 10.83
N VAL A 30 5.92 -11.63 11.19
CA VAL A 30 6.76 -10.85 10.26
C VAL A 30 7.24 -11.72 9.11
N TYR A 31 7.56 -12.99 9.39
CA TYR A 31 8.00 -13.92 8.37
C TYR A 31 6.91 -14.21 7.34
N THR A 32 5.68 -14.43 7.78
CA THR A 32 4.50 -14.60 6.90
C THR A 32 4.21 -13.33 6.10
N TRP A 33 4.36 -12.15 6.69
CA TRP A 33 4.19 -10.87 5.99
C TRP A 33 5.19 -10.75 4.82
N MET A 34 6.48 -11.00 5.11
CA MET A 34 7.55 -10.91 4.11
C MET A 34 7.37 -11.91 2.96
N GLN A 35 6.71 -13.05 3.18
CA GLN A 35 6.42 -14.04 2.13
C GLN A 35 5.27 -13.64 1.21
N THR A 36 4.35 -12.80 1.68
CA THR A 36 3.10 -12.49 0.98
C THR A 36 3.09 -11.10 0.34
N HIS A 37 4.13 -10.29 0.58
CA HIS A 37 4.25 -8.91 0.11
C HIS A 37 5.48 -8.70 -0.79
N ASP A 38 5.42 -7.67 -1.62
CA ASP A 38 6.51 -7.31 -2.52
C ASP A 38 7.65 -6.67 -1.70
N LYS A 39 8.88 -7.16 -1.86
CA LYS A 39 10.08 -6.49 -1.35
C LYS A 39 10.35 -5.24 -2.18
N GLY A 40 10.54 -4.11 -1.50
CA GLY A 40 10.98 -2.85 -2.08
C GLY A 40 12.19 -2.27 -1.34
N THR A 41 12.98 -1.48 -2.06
CA THR A 41 14.06 -0.67 -1.49
C THR A 41 13.67 0.79 -1.59
N VAL A 42 13.76 1.56 -0.50
CA VAL A 42 13.52 3.00 -0.54
C VAL A 42 14.63 3.67 -1.35
N ALA A 43 14.28 4.21 -2.51
CA ALA A 43 15.22 4.77 -3.47
C ALA A 43 15.46 6.27 -3.26
N TYR A 44 14.49 6.97 -2.69
CA TYR A 44 14.55 8.41 -2.40
C TYR A 44 13.51 8.78 -1.36
N VAL A 45 13.83 9.73 -0.50
CA VAL A 45 12.92 10.29 0.50
C VAL A 45 12.96 11.81 0.43
N ASP A 46 11.81 12.44 0.30
CA ASP A 46 11.66 13.86 0.60
C ASP A 46 11.41 14.02 2.11
N TYR A 47 12.46 14.40 2.84
CA TYR A 47 12.37 14.58 4.30
C TYR A 47 11.55 15.80 4.73
N TYR A 48 11.10 16.67 3.81
CA TYR A 48 10.22 17.77 4.16
C TYR A 48 8.76 17.30 4.33
N THR A 49 8.25 16.52 3.38
CA THR A 49 6.87 15.98 3.41
C THR A 49 6.78 14.56 3.96
N GLY A 50 7.88 13.82 3.95
CA GLY A 50 7.94 12.39 4.27
C GLY A 50 7.57 11.49 3.09
N ASN A 51 7.15 12.05 1.95
CA ASN A 51 6.88 11.29 0.74
C ASN A 51 8.15 10.60 0.25
N TYR A 52 8.01 9.41 -0.33
CA TYR A 52 9.17 8.63 -0.74
C TYR A 52 8.91 7.76 -1.96
N ILE A 53 9.99 7.33 -2.60
CA ILE A 53 9.99 6.43 -3.75
C ILE A 53 10.54 5.08 -3.34
N VAL A 54 9.83 4.01 -3.72
CA VAL A 54 10.26 2.63 -3.52
C VAL A 54 10.57 1.99 -4.87
N GLU A 55 11.77 1.43 -5.01
CA GLU A 55 12.17 0.58 -6.12
C GLU A 55 11.73 -0.87 -5.87
N THR A 56 11.10 -1.47 -6.88
CA THR A 56 10.73 -2.89 -6.90
C THR A 56 11.18 -3.53 -8.20
N PHE A 57 11.06 -4.86 -8.29
CA PHE A 57 11.33 -5.59 -9.55
C PHE A 57 10.41 -5.17 -10.72
N ARG A 58 9.31 -4.45 -10.45
CA ARG A 58 8.35 -3.96 -11.45
C ARG A 58 8.56 -2.49 -11.83
N GLY A 59 9.60 -1.85 -11.31
CA GLY A 59 9.83 -0.41 -11.43
C GLY A 59 9.59 0.32 -10.10
N PHE A 60 9.31 1.62 -10.19
CA PHE A 60 9.21 2.51 -9.03
C PHE A 60 7.75 2.75 -8.61
N SER A 61 7.55 2.97 -7.31
CA SER A 61 6.28 3.37 -6.73
C SER A 61 6.47 4.61 -5.87
N VAL A 62 5.52 5.54 -5.92
CA VAL A 62 5.51 6.75 -5.09
C VAL A 62 4.56 6.54 -3.92
N VAL A 63 5.03 6.83 -2.72
CA VAL A 63 4.39 6.50 -1.46
C VAL A 63 4.28 7.73 -0.58
N GLU A 64 3.10 7.92 0.02
CA GLU A 64 2.85 8.91 1.07
C GLU A 64 2.74 8.18 2.41
N PRO A 65 3.45 8.61 3.47
CA PRO A 65 3.24 8.09 4.81
C PRO A 65 1.92 8.61 5.37
N LEU A 66 1.06 7.74 5.90
CA LEU A 66 -0.21 8.15 6.53
C LEU A 66 -0.04 8.44 8.01
N ASP A 67 0.93 7.79 8.67
CA ASP A 67 1.18 7.94 10.10
C ASP A 67 2.34 8.92 10.40
N GLY A 68 2.86 9.60 9.37
CA GLY A 68 3.95 10.58 9.48
C GLY A 68 5.34 9.98 9.74
N ILE A 69 5.47 8.65 9.75
CA ILE A 69 6.75 7.97 9.87
C ILE A 69 7.33 7.78 8.46
N ALA A 70 8.33 8.59 8.12
CA ALA A 70 9.08 8.46 6.87
C ALA A 70 10.24 7.46 7.07
N PRO A 71 10.49 6.56 6.10
CA PRO A 71 11.64 5.67 6.13
C PRO A 71 12.94 6.41 5.79
N HIS A 72 14.07 5.71 5.88
CA HIS A 72 15.34 6.21 5.36
C HIS A 72 15.60 5.67 3.96
N GLU A 73 16.40 6.40 3.18
CA GLU A 73 16.93 5.89 1.92
C GLU A 73 17.70 4.58 2.15
N ASN A 74 17.49 3.62 1.25
CA ASN A 74 17.96 2.23 1.31
C ASN A 74 17.31 1.33 2.36
N ASP A 75 16.29 1.80 3.08
CA ASP A 75 15.47 0.91 3.89
C ASP A 75 14.80 -0.15 3.02
N LEU A 76 14.71 -1.37 3.56
CA LEU A 76 13.99 -2.46 2.94
C LEU A 76 12.56 -2.49 3.50
N GLU A 77 11.58 -2.43 2.61
CA GLU A 77 10.17 -2.46 2.98
C GLU A 77 9.43 -3.61 2.28
N TYR A 78 8.35 -4.06 2.92
CA TYR A 78 7.47 -5.11 2.43
C TYR A 78 6.02 -4.62 2.45
N ALA A 79 5.43 -4.44 1.26
CA ALA A 79 4.04 -4.06 1.07
C ALA A 79 3.54 -4.48 -0.32
N TYR A 80 2.29 -4.19 -0.67
CA TYR A 80 1.81 -4.32 -2.04
C TYR A 80 2.12 -3.05 -2.86
N PHE A 81 3.40 -2.79 -3.12
CA PHE A 81 3.86 -1.68 -3.97
C PHE A 81 3.33 -1.76 -5.41
N GLY A 82 2.94 -2.94 -5.87
CA GLY A 82 2.26 -3.14 -7.15
C GLY A 82 0.81 -2.65 -7.22
N SER A 83 0.24 -2.21 -6.11
CA SER A 83 -1.19 -1.87 -5.96
C SER A 83 -1.36 -0.50 -5.30
N ARG A 84 -2.18 0.35 -5.90
CA ARG A 84 -2.46 1.71 -5.37
C ARG A 84 -3.37 1.67 -4.15
N GLY A 85 -3.24 2.68 -3.31
CA GLY A 85 -4.12 2.96 -2.18
C GLY A 85 -3.49 2.72 -0.80
N ALA A 86 -4.28 3.01 0.22
CA ALA A 86 -3.90 2.88 1.62
C ALA A 86 -3.74 1.42 2.04
N GLN A 87 -2.61 1.11 2.69
CA GLN A 87 -2.23 -0.22 3.16
C GLN A 87 -1.18 -0.11 4.27
N SER A 88 -0.93 -1.22 4.98
CA SER A 88 0.21 -1.32 5.88
C SER A 88 1.48 -1.63 5.09
N THR A 89 2.62 -1.16 5.60
CA THR A 89 3.95 -1.58 5.16
C THR A 89 4.72 -2.06 6.39
N TYR A 90 5.63 -3.00 6.16
CA TYR A 90 6.62 -3.41 7.14
C TYR A 90 8.00 -2.93 6.70
N ASN A 91 8.62 -2.06 7.50
CA ASN A 91 10.00 -1.65 7.31
C ASN A 91 10.91 -2.66 8.01
N TYR A 92 11.57 -3.49 7.23
CA TYR A 92 12.46 -4.55 7.72
C TYR A 92 13.75 -3.99 8.32
N THR A 93 14.28 -2.89 7.78
CA THR A 93 15.51 -2.28 8.29
C THR A 93 15.29 -1.65 9.67
N GLY A 94 14.13 -1.01 9.87
CA GLY A 94 13.74 -0.37 11.12
C GLY A 94 12.97 -1.26 12.10
N ASP A 95 12.56 -2.46 11.68
CA ASP A 95 11.75 -3.41 12.47
C ASP A 95 10.44 -2.80 13.01
N TYR A 96 9.65 -2.20 12.11
CA TYR A 96 8.36 -1.63 12.49
C TYR A 96 7.33 -1.70 11.36
N PHE A 97 6.05 -1.71 11.75
CA PHE A 97 4.92 -1.52 10.83
C PHE A 97 4.48 -0.06 10.84
N THR A 98 4.06 0.45 9.68
CA THR A 98 3.45 1.78 9.53
C THR A 98 2.40 1.76 8.42
N SER A 99 1.54 2.77 8.37
CA SER A 99 0.52 2.93 7.33
C SER A 99 1.01 3.85 6.22
N ILE A 100 0.76 3.44 4.99
CA ILE A 100 1.19 4.15 3.78
C ILE A 100 0.06 4.23 2.76
N ASN A 101 0.15 5.18 1.84
CA ASN A 101 -0.68 5.27 0.65
C ASN A 101 0.21 5.17 -0.59
N VAL A 102 0.05 4.11 -1.37
CA VAL A 102 0.75 3.97 -2.66
C VAL A 102 0.00 4.80 -3.70
N VAL A 103 0.58 5.93 -4.09
CA VAL A 103 -0.04 6.91 -4.99
C VAL A 103 0.01 6.43 -6.44
N ALA A 104 1.15 5.90 -6.85
CA ALA A 104 1.40 5.40 -8.20
C ALA A 104 2.44 4.28 -8.17
N THR A 105 2.43 3.45 -9.22
CA THR A 105 3.17 2.17 -9.26
C THR A 105 3.60 1.86 -10.70
N ARG A 106 4.63 1.03 -10.86
CA ARG A 106 5.23 0.60 -12.14
C ARG A 106 5.75 1.76 -12.98
N LEU A 107 6.26 2.79 -12.31
CA LEU A 107 6.84 3.97 -12.94
C LEU A 107 8.29 3.71 -13.35
N SER A 108 8.76 4.43 -14.35
CA SER A 108 10.18 4.70 -14.53
C SER A 108 10.68 5.67 -13.46
N TRP A 109 12.00 5.73 -13.26
CA TRP A 109 12.62 6.65 -12.31
C TRP A 109 12.22 8.11 -12.57
N SER A 110 12.25 8.54 -13.84
CA SER A 110 11.90 9.91 -14.22
C SER A 110 10.45 10.26 -13.93
N GLU A 111 9.52 9.32 -14.12
CA GLU A 111 8.11 9.53 -13.80
C GLU A 111 7.88 9.59 -12.29
N ALA A 112 8.60 8.76 -11.52
CA ALA A 112 8.52 8.78 -10.06
C ALA A 112 9.05 10.10 -9.47
N ILE A 113 10.18 10.59 -9.96
CA ILE A 113 10.74 11.89 -9.55
C ILE A 113 9.82 13.05 -9.92
N TYR A 114 9.26 13.05 -11.13
CA TYR A 114 8.31 14.08 -11.54
C TYR A 114 7.06 14.09 -10.64
N LEU A 115 6.53 12.91 -10.32
CA LEU A 115 5.34 12.80 -9.50
C LEU A 115 5.60 13.18 -8.04
N ILE A 116 6.70 12.73 -7.43
CA ILE A 116 6.98 13.07 -6.04
C ILE A 116 7.20 14.57 -5.88
N ASP A 117 7.87 15.23 -6.83
CA ASP A 117 8.02 16.69 -6.82
C ASP A 117 6.65 17.37 -6.74
N GLN A 118 5.68 16.94 -7.55
CA GLN A 118 4.31 17.48 -7.53
C GLN A 118 3.56 17.26 -6.20
N LEU A 119 3.84 16.16 -5.50
CA LEU A 119 3.20 15.84 -4.22
C LEU A 119 3.88 16.52 -3.04
N SER A 120 5.14 16.92 -3.21
CA SER A 120 5.99 17.48 -2.17
C SER A 120 5.96 19.02 -2.06
N TYR A 121 5.03 19.69 -2.77
CA TYR A 121 4.83 21.16 -2.71
C TYR A 121 3.95 21.63 -1.55
#